data_AF-A0A9B0BQR0-F1
#
_entry.id   AF-A0A9B0BQR0-F1
#
_cell.length_a   1.000
_cell.length_b   1.000
_cell.length_c   1.000
_cell.angle_alpha   90.00
_cell.angle_beta   90.00
_cell.angle_gamma   90.00
#
_symmetry.space_group_name_H-M   'P 1'
#
loop_
_entity.id
_entity.type
_entity.pdbx_description
1 polymer ?
#
loop_
_entity_poly.entity_id
_entity_poly.type
_entity_poly.pdbx_seq_one_letter_code
_entity_poly.pdbx_strand_id
1 'polypeptide(L)'
;MVAMKKLNKLKRNKFNVDLWKDETTRDIDTNWMSSDTIRHTLKHFGVKKRRIPISLRKKPSNIPAVEPPHPGMSYNPSFEDHQNLLHEVAQKEIELIKEEEHLNRVTTKMFRKVSPEEKENDLIKEMSEGLKSENDRNPNEDEDDDPTVKFVNPVVRNQKKTRVQRRKQKEQKDLAHRKKQEKVERKKSSDIYKLKLLNNQLAAKERKQKILREKRLKKKALKEAGTKTLSKVKFEPLEPDFKLSNELTGNLRNTEPANSLLKDRFKSLQKRNIVAPANIKLKRDKARVKRFIKPDHKIDMTKINMK
;
A
#
# COMPACT_ATOMS: atom_id res chain seq x y z
N MET A 1 -40.11 15.83 53.27
CA MET A 1 -39.11 15.26 52.33
C MET A 1 -38.41 16.40 51.62
N VAL A 2 -37.22 16.79 52.09
CA VAL A 2 -36.46 17.92 51.55
C VAL A 2 -35.64 17.44 50.37
N ALA A 3 -35.95 17.94 49.18
CA ALA A 3 -35.20 17.67 47.96
C ALA A 3 -33.78 18.24 48.06
N MET A 4 -32.77 17.37 48.09
CA MET A 4 -31.37 17.77 47.98
C MET A 4 -31.12 18.48 46.63
N LYS A 5 -31.00 19.81 46.69
CA LYS A 5 -30.61 20.67 45.57
C LYS A 5 -29.24 20.24 45.03
N LYS A 6 -29.15 20.00 43.73
CA LYS A 6 -27.89 19.86 42.96
C LYS A 6 -27.10 21.17 43.04
N LEU A 7 -26.29 21.35 44.07
CA LEU A 7 -25.57 22.61 44.33
C LEU A 7 -24.25 22.79 43.56
N ASN A 8 -23.72 21.76 42.89
CA ASN A 8 -22.39 21.85 42.28
C ASN A 8 -22.38 21.54 40.77
N LYS A 9 -23.03 22.37 39.95
CA LYS A 9 -22.71 22.45 38.51
C LYS A 9 -22.05 23.79 38.21
N LEU A 10 -20.77 23.74 37.83
CA LEU A 10 -20.02 24.89 37.36
C LEU A 10 -20.75 25.54 36.17
N LYS A 11 -20.95 26.86 36.22
CA LYS A 11 -21.53 27.62 35.10
C LYS A 11 -20.58 27.54 33.91
N ARG A 12 -21.12 27.29 32.72
CA ARG A 12 -20.37 27.23 31.45
C ARG A 12 -19.56 28.53 31.30
N ASN A 13 -18.25 28.41 31.07
CA ASN A 13 -17.25 29.50 30.91
C ASN A 13 -16.64 30.14 32.18
N LYS A 14 -16.83 29.59 33.39
CA LYS A 14 -16.00 29.96 34.55
C LYS A 14 -14.89 28.93 34.76
N PHE A 15 -13.65 29.28 34.43
CA PHE A 15 -12.45 28.44 34.57
C PHE A 15 -11.60 28.81 35.80
N ASN A 16 -12.24 29.09 36.94
CA ASN A 16 -11.53 29.48 38.17
C ASN A 16 -10.97 28.27 38.95
N VAL A 17 -11.16 27.04 38.45
CA VAL A 17 -10.69 25.82 39.10
C VAL A 17 -9.57 25.25 38.25
N ASP A 18 -8.37 25.23 38.81
CA ASP A 18 -7.19 24.63 38.20
C ASP A 18 -7.28 23.10 38.34
N LEU A 19 -7.85 22.47 37.32
CA LEU A 19 -8.05 21.01 37.24
C LEU A 19 -6.74 20.20 37.30
N TRP A 20 -5.58 20.85 37.19
CA TRP A 20 -4.26 20.22 37.22
C TRP A 20 -3.51 20.41 38.53
N LYS A 21 -3.97 21.29 39.43
CA LYS A 21 -3.41 21.45 40.78
C LYS A 21 -4.08 20.55 41.82
N ASP A 22 -5.35 20.25 41.63
CA ASP A 22 -6.05 19.29 42.47
C ASP A 22 -5.66 17.88 42.02
N GLU A 23 -4.58 17.34 42.57
CA GLU A 23 -4.41 15.89 42.58
C GLU A 23 -5.65 15.32 43.29
N THR A 24 -6.59 14.78 42.50
CA THR A 24 -7.74 14.05 43.03
C THR A 24 -7.35 12.71 43.68
N THR A 25 -6.10 12.58 44.12
CA THR A 25 -5.73 11.66 45.17
C THR A 25 -6.20 12.30 46.47
N ARG A 26 -7.43 11.96 46.89
CA ARG A 26 -7.70 11.99 48.33
C ARG A 26 -6.57 11.18 48.95
N ASP A 27 -5.75 11.80 49.79
CA ASP A 27 -4.57 11.19 50.43
C ASP A 27 -5.01 10.00 51.29
N ILE A 28 -5.23 8.87 50.63
CA ILE A 28 -5.52 7.60 51.28
C ILE A 28 -4.16 6.96 51.49
N ASP A 29 -3.69 6.96 52.73
CA ASP A 29 -2.48 6.23 53.14
C ASP A 29 -2.69 4.74 52.90
N THR A 30 -2.30 4.28 51.71
CA THR A 30 -2.48 2.88 51.29
C THR A 30 -1.38 1.96 51.83
N ASN A 31 -0.34 2.50 52.46
CA ASN A 31 0.82 1.74 52.95
C ASN A 31 0.48 0.71 54.03
N TRP A 32 -0.53 0.98 54.87
CA TRP A 32 -0.93 0.10 55.97
C TRP A 32 -2.14 -0.80 55.64
N MET A 33 -2.72 -0.67 54.43
CA MET A 33 -3.95 -1.35 54.04
C MET A 33 -3.68 -2.65 53.27
N SER A 34 -4.46 -3.70 53.54
CA SER A 34 -4.40 -4.94 52.74
C SER A 34 -4.85 -4.70 51.29
N SER A 35 -4.34 -5.52 50.36
CA SER A 35 -4.64 -5.37 48.92
C SER A 35 -6.14 -5.41 48.59
N ASP A 36 -6.94 -6.14 49.38
CA ASP A 36 -8.38 -6.21 49.21
C ASP A 36 -9.09 -4.99 49.80
N THR A 37 -8.63 -4.52 50.96
CA THR A 37 -9.09 -3.26 51.57
C THR A 37 -8.85 -2.08 50.63
N ILE A 38 -7.67 -2.01 50.00
CA ILE A 38 -7.35 -0.99 48.99
C ILE A 38 -8.33 -1.05 47.81
N ARG A 39 -8.66 -2.25 47.31
CA ARG A 39 -9.63 -2.41 46.21
C ARG A 39 -11.02 -1.97 46.61
N HIS A 40 -11.45 -2.35 47.81
CA HIS A 40 -12.76 -2.00 48.36
C HIS A 40 -12.89 -0.49 48.54
N THR A 41 -11.93 0.16 49.21
CA THR A 41 -11.94 1.62 49.43
C THR A 41 -11.88 2.38 48.11
N LEU A 42 -10.99 2.00 47.20
CA LEU A 42 -10.92 2.58 45.85
C LEU A 42 -12.24 2.43 45.06
N LYS A 43 -12.92 1.28 45.20
CA LYS A 43 -14.24 1.05 44.57
C LYS A 43 -15.33 1.94 45.20
N HIS A 44 -15.36 2.06 46.53
CA HIS A 44 -16.30 2.92 47.25
C HIS A 44 -16.10 4.41 46.94
N PHE A 45 -14.85 4.86 46.83
CA PHE A 45 -14.52 6.23 46.44
C PHE A 45 -14.66 6.48 44.93
N GLY A 46 -15.03 5.48 44.13
CA GLY A 46 -15.20 5.59 42.68
C GLY A 46 -13.89 5.68 41.88
N VAL A 47 -12.74 5.60 42.55
CA VAL A 47 -11.40 5.68 41.95
C VAL A 47 -10.94 4.28 41.53
N LYS A 48 -11.34 3.83 40.34
CA LYS A 48 -10.91 2.51 39.84
C LYS A 48 -9.43 2.55 39.43
N LYS A 49 -8.57 1.73 40.05
CA LYS A 49 -7.18 1.50 39.59
C LYS A 49 -7.20 0.83 38.21
N ARG A 50 -7.03 1.61 37.14
CA ARG A 50 -6.99 1.10 35.76
C ARG A 50 -5.61 0.52 35.47
N ARG A 51 -5.55 -0.76 35.09
CA ARG A 51 -4.31 -1.34 34.57
C ARG A 51 -4.09 -0.82 33.15
N ILE A 52 -2.92 -0.23 32.91
CA ILE A 52 -2.51 0.22 31.58
C ILE A 52 -2.18 -1.03 30.73
N PRO A 53 -2.76 -1.18 29.52
CA PRO A 53 -2.48 -2.34 28.68
C PRO A 53 -1.01 -2.36 28.24
N ILE A 54 -0.43 -3.56 28.16
CA ILE A 54 0.99 -3.77 27.79
C ILE A 54 1.29 -3.22 26.39
N SER A 55 0.30 -3.22 25.48
CA SER A 55 0.43 -2.65 24.14
C SER A 55 0.80 -1.16 24.16
N LEU A 56 0.30 -0.38 25.12
CA LEU A 56 0.58 1.05 25.23
C LEU A 56 2.03 1.34 25.62
N ARG A 57 2.71 0.38 26.28
CA ARG A 57 4.13 0.51 26.65
C ARG A 57 5.07 0.23 25.47
N LYS A 58 4.57 -0.39 24.39
CA LYS A 58 5.39 -0.71 23.22
C LYS A 58 5.57 0.55 22.37
N LYS A 59 6.82 0.92 22.10
CA LYS A 59 7.14 2.01 21.16
C LYS A 59 6.74 1.58 19.74
N PRO A 60 6.17 2.50 18.92
CA PRO A 60 5.69 2.16 17.58
C PRO A 60 6.82 1.87 16.56
N SER A 61 8.01 2.41 16.81
CA SER A 61 9.22 2.25 16.01
C SER A 61 10.48 2.27 16.90
N ASN A 62 11.58 1.77 16.35
CA ASN A 62 12.91 1.77 17.01
C ASN A 62 13.77 2.98 16.61
N ILE A 63 13.23 3.89 15.81
CA ILE A 63 13.94 5.06 15.24
C ILE A 63 14.12 6.11 16.36
N PRO A 64 15.30 6.72 16.49
CA PRO A 64 15.55 7.75 17.50
C PRO A 64 14.63 8.96 17.30
N ALA A 65 14.38 9.71 18.37
CA ALA A 65 13.50 10.88 18.32
C ALA A 65 14.07 12.01 17.46
N VAL A 66 15.40 12.15 17.48
CA VAL A 66 16.17 13.11 16.71
C VAL A 66 17.30 12.32 16.05
N GLU A 67 17.40 12.43 14.73
CA GLU A 67 18.51 11.87 13.98
C GLU A 67 19.67 12.87 13.98
N PRO A 68 20.92 12.40 14.12
CA PRO A 68 22.06 13.28 13.99
C PRO A 68 22.12 13.82 12.55
N PRO A 69 22.34 15.13 12.35
CA PRO A 69 22.52 15.70 11.02
C PRO A 69 23.83 15.20 10.40
N HIS A 70 23.93 15.32 9.07
CA HIS A 70 25.18 15.02 8.36
C HIS A 70 26.28 16.04 8.77
N PRO A 71 27.54 15.64 8.98
CA PRO A 71 28.61 16.53 9.42
C PRO A 71 28.83 17.73 8.48
N GLY A 72 28.66 17.52 7.18
CA GLY A 72 28.72 18.55 6.14
C GLY A 72 27.67 19.67 6.25
N MET A 73 26.66 19.53 7.10
CA MET A 73 25.63 20.56 7.38
C MET A 73 26.10 21.58 8.43
N SER A 74 27.26 21.34 9.05
CA SER A 74 27.82 22.26 10.06
C SER A 74 28.12 23.63 9.45
N TYR A 75 28.21 24.66 10.29
CA TYR A 75 28.54 26.00 9.83
C TYR A 75 29.98 26.12 9.28
N ASN A 76 30.88 25.25 9.75
CA ASN A 76 32.27 25.15 9.32
C ASN A 76 32.66 23.66 9.21
N PRO A 77 32.17 22.96 8.17
CA PRO A 77 32.43 21.55 7.96
C PRO A 77 33.86 21.30 7.44
N SER A 78 34.35 20.07 7.59
CA SER A 78 35.52 19.62 6.83
C SER A 78 35.20 19.63 5.34
N PHE A 79 36.20 19.87 4.51
CA PHE A 79 36.05 19.86 3.05
C PHE A 79 35.47 18.53 2.56
N GLU A 80 35.97 17.41 3.07
CA GLU A 80 35.50 16.06 2.67
C GLU A 80 34.03 15.84 3.04
N ASP A 81 33.63 16.20 4.26
CA ASP A 81 32.25 16.04 4.73
C ASP A 81 31.27 16.93 3.95
N HIS A 82 31.69 18.14 3.57
CA HIS A 82 30.89 19.05 2.76
C HIS A 82 30.71 18.54 1.34
N GLN A 83 31.78 18.09 0.69
CA GLN A 83 31.72 17.50 -0.64
C GLN A 83 30.87 16.21 -0.66
N ASN A 84 30.99 15.38 0.38
CA ASN A 84 30.16 14.17 0.52
C ASN A 84 28.66 14.53 0.59
N LEU A 85 28.30 15.53 1.39
CA LEU A 85 26.91 16.01 1.46
C LEU A 85 26.42 16.54 0.11
N LEU A 86 27.20 17.40 -0.54
CA LEU A 86 26.84 17.97 -1.84
C LEU A 86 26.69 16.89 -2.91
N HIS A 87 27.56 15.88 -2.88
CA HIS A 87 27.48 14.75 -3.78
C HIS A 87 26.22 13.92 -3.56
N GLU A 88 25.84 13.61 -2.32
CA GLU A 88 24.58 12.93 -2.01
C GLU A 88 23.35 13.71 -2.48
N VAL A 89 23.37 15.03 -2.30
CA VAL A 89 22.30 15.92 -2.77
C VAL A 89 22.23 15.94 -4.29
N ALA A 90 23.38 16.13 -4.96
CA ALA A 90 23.47 16.15 -6.42
C ALA A 90 22.99 14.83 -7.04
N GLN A 91 23.32 13.69 -6.44
CA GLN A 91 22.82 12.39 -6.89
C GLN A 91 21.29 12.31 -6.86
N LYS A 92 20.66 12.75 -5.76
CA LYS A 92 19.19 12.78 -5.64
C LYS A 92 18.56 13.72 -6.65
N GLU A 93 19.16 14.88 -6.89
CA GLU A 93 18.67 15.83 -7.89
C GLU A 93 18.76 15.26 -9.32
N ILE A 94 19.86 14.60 -9.65
CA ILE A 94 20.02 13.90 -10.94
C ILE A 94 18.96 12.82 -11.12
N GLU A 95 18.59 12.09 -10.05
CA GLU A 95 17.51 11.11 -10.10
C GLU A 95 16.16 11.77 -10.43
N LEU A 96 15.84 12.89 -9.77
CA LEU A 96 14.61 13.65 -10.04
C LEU A 96 14.58 14.19 -11.47
N ILE A 97 15.67 14.78 -11.96
CA ILE A 97 15.78 15.28 -13.33
C ILE A 97 15.53 14.13 -14.34
N LYS A 98 16.12 12.96 -14.13
CA LYS A 98 15.91 11.79 -15.00
C LYS A 98 14.46 11.31 -14.97
N GLU A 99 13.81 11.31 -13.82
CA GLU A 99 12.39 10.96 -13.69
C GLU A 99 11.51 11.97 -14.45
N GLU A 100 11.78 13.26 -14.31
CA GLU A 100 11.07 14.32 -15.04
C GLU A 100 11.28 14.22 -16.56
N GLU A 101 12.51 13.99 -17.02
CA GLU A 101 12.82 13.76 -18.44
C GLU A 101 12.10 12.52 -18.97
N HIS A 102 12.07 11.44 -18.19
CA HIS A 102 11.35 10.22 -18.54
C HIS A 102 9.85 10.47 -18.67
N LEU A 103 9.24 11.16 -17.71
CA LEU A 103 7.82 11.54 -17.74
C LEU A 103 7.53 12.47 -18.92
N ASN A 104 8.36 13.47 -19.16
CA ASN A 104 8.24 14.35 -20.31
C ASN A 104 8.34 13.59 -21.63
N ARG A 105 9.21 12.57 -21.70
CA ARG A 105 9.31 11.69 -22.86
C ARG A 105 8.03 10.87 -23.05
N VAL A 106 7.58 10.17 -22.02
CA VAL A 106 6.46 9.21 -22.09
C VAL A 106 5.09 9.89 -22.19
N THR A 107 4.94 11.07 -21.60
CA THR A 107 3.70 11.84 -21.62
C THR A 107 3.78 12.90 -22.72
N THR A 108 4.53 13.98 -22.51
CA THR A 108 4.46 15.16 -23.37
C THR A 108 4.96 14.93 -24.79
N LYS A 109 6.06 14.20 -24.97
CA LYS A 109 6.71 14.01 -26.28
C LYS A 109 6.13 12.84 -27.10
N MET A 110 5.48 11.87 -26.46
CA MET A 110 4.82 10.75 -27.16
C MET A 110 3.56 11.19 -27.90
N PHE A 111 2.84 12.19 -27.39
CA PHE A 111 1.62 12.68 -28.02
C PHE A 111 1.92 13.85 -28.96
N ARG A 112 1.45 13.75 -30.22
CA ARG A 112 1.45 14.87 -31.16
C ARG A 112 0.53 15.96 -30.60
N LYS A 113 0.99 17.21 -30.58
CA LYS A 113 0.10 18.35 -30.33
C LYS A 113 -0.74 18.55 -31.59
N VAL A 114 -2.05 18.38 -31.47
CA VAL A 114 -3.03 18.52 -32.56
C VAL A 114 -3.75 19.86 -32.37
N SER A 115 -3.98 20.59 -33.46
CA SER A 115 -4.77 21.84 -33.40
C SER A 115 -6.24 21.54 -33.08
N PRO A 116 -7.03 22.50 -32.56
CA PRO A 116 -8.46 22.29 -32.34
C PRO A 116 -9.20 21.83 -33.60
N GLU A 117 -8.85 22.38 -34.77
CA GLU A 117 -9.45 22.05 -36.07
C GLU A 117 -9.12 20.62 -36.52
N GLU A 118 -7.86 20.19 -36.41
CA GLU A 118 -7.46 18.81 -36.73
C GLU A 118 -8.17 17.80 -35.81
N LYS A 119 -8.35 18.15 -34.53
CA LYS A 119 -9.06 17.32 -33.56
C LYS A 119 -10.55 17.15 -33.92
N GLU A 120 -11.19 18.21 -34.40
CA GLU A 120 -12.58 18.15 -34.87
C GLU A 120 -12.71 17.24 -36.10
N ASN A 121 -11.78 17.34 -37.06
CA ASN A 121 -11.75 16.49 -38.24
C ASN A 121 -11.52 15.00 -37.88
N ASP A 122 -10.59 14.71 -36.97
CA ASP A 122 -10.34 13.34 -36.49
C ASP A 122 -11.57 12.78 -35.75
N LEU A 123 -12.26 13.60 -34.94
CA LEU A 123 -13.50 13.20 -34.27
C LEU A 123 -14.62 12.86 -35.27
N ILE A 124 -14.79 13.67 -36.31
CA ILE A 124 -15.78 13.41 -37.37
C ILE A 124 -15.46 12.09 -38.09
N LYS A 125 -14.17 11.83 -38.35
CA LYS A 125 -13.70 10.58 -38.95
C LYS A 125 -14.00 9.38 -38.05
N GLU A 126 -13.64 9.44 -36.76
CA GLU A 126 -13.94 8.38 -35.78
C GLU A 126 -15.45 8.12 -35.65
N MET A 127 -16.26 9.18 -35.65
CA MET A 127 -17.73 9.08 -35.57
C MET A 127 -18.37 8.51 -36.84
N SER A 128 -17.66 8.56 -37.98
CA SER A 128 -18.12 7.97 -39.24
C SER A 128 -17.61 6.55 -39.47
N GLU A 129 -16.58 6.10 -38.74
CA GLU A 129 -16.11 4.72 -38.75
C GLU A 129 -17.18 3.79 -38.14
N GLY A 130 -17.68 2.84 -38.93
CA GLY A 130 -18.78 1.94 -38.54
C GLY A 130 -20.14 2.30 -39.13
N LEU A 131 -20.29 3.50 -39.69
CA LEU A 131 -21.35 3.75 -40.65
C LEU A 131 -20.94 3.02 -41.95
N LYS A 132 -21.53 1.84 -42.20
CA LYS A 132 -21.35 1.15 -43.48
C LYS A 132 -21.77 2.12 -44.58
N SER A 133 -20.81 2.62 -45.36
CA SER A 133 -21.15 3.26 -46.63
C SER A 133 -22.01 2.26 -47.41
N GLU A 134 -23.07 2.71 -48.07
CA GLU A 134 -24.11 1.86 -48.70
C GLU A 134 -23.60 0.78 -49.68
N ASN A 135 -22.30 0.78 -50.01
CA ASN A 135 -21.64 -0.17 -50.91
C ASN A 135 -21.18 -1.50 -50.30
N ASP A 136 -21.28 -1.74 -48.98
CA ASP A 136 -20.68 -2.93 -48.34
C ASP A 136 -21.70 -3.82 -47.61
N ARG A 137 -22.74 -4.24 -48.34
CA ARG A 137 -23.67 -5.30 -47.91
C ARG A 137 -23.53 -6.51 -48.82
N ASN A 138 -22.56 -7.36 -48.54
CA ASN A 138 -22.59 -8.75 -49.00
C ASN A 138 -23.50 -9.56 -48.05
N PRO A 139 -24.60 -10.16 -48.52
CA PRO A 139 -25.53 -10.90 -47.68
C PRO A 139 -25.43 -12.39 -48.03
N ASN A 140 -24.34 -13.07 -47.67
CA ASN A 140 -24.26 -14.53 -47.76
C ASN A 140 -23.14 -15.01 -46.85
N GLU A 141 -23.52 -15.72 -45.80
CA GLU A 141 -22.84 -16.91 -45.26
C GLU A 141 -23.40 -17.15 -43.86
N ASP A 142 -24.15 -18.24 -43.72
CA ASP A 142 -24.19 -19.12 -42.54
C ASP A 142 -25.15 -20.28 -42.89
N GLU A 143 -24.67 -21.20 -43.73
CA GLU A 143 -25.29 -22.52 -43.94
C GLU A 143 -24.57 -23.51 -43.01
N ASP A 144 -25.22 -23.84 -41.89
CA ASP A 144 -24.75 -24.86 -40.94
C ASP A 144 -24.91 -26.26 -41.56
N ASP A 145 -23.79 -26.87 -41.93
CA ASP A 145 -23.72 -28.23 -42.49
C ASP A 145 -23.41 -29.24 -41.36
N ASP A 146 -24.45 -29.90 -40.85
CA ASP A 146 -24.34 -30.92 -39.79
C ASP A 146 -23.82 -32.27 -40.36
N PRO A 147 -22.71 -32.86 -39.86
CA PRO A 147 -22.22 -34.14 -40.36
C PRO A 147 -23.06 -35.29 -39.80
N THR A 148 -23.88 -35.89 -40.66
CA THR A 148 -24.62 -37.13 -40.37
C THR A 148 -23.64 -38.28 -40.06
N VAL A 149 -23.54 -38.65 -38.78
CA VAL A 149 -22.76 -39.80 -38.30
C VAL A 149 -23.60 -41.09 -38.41
N LYS A 150 -23.27 -41.97 -39.37
CA LYS A 150 -23.85 -43.32 -39.47
C LYS A 150 -23.02 -44.32 -38.67
N PHE A 151 -23.46 -44.66 -37.45
CA PHE A 151 -23.03 -45.87 -36.75
C PHE A 151 -24.13 -46.94 -36.83
N VAL A 152 -24.05 -47.82 -37.84
CA VAL A 152 -24.86 -49.05 -37.88
C VAL A 152 -23.93 -50.23 -37.60
N ASN A 153 -23.73 -50.55 -36.32
CA ASN A 153 -23.08 -51.81 -35.96
C ASN A 153 -24.12 -52.95 -36.10
N PRO A 154 -23.83 -54.02 -36.85
CA PRO A 154 -24.76 -55.14 -37.00
C PRO A 154 -24.96 -55.88 -35.68
N VAL A 155 -26.17 -56.46 -35.51
CA VAL A 155 -26.56 -57.21 -34.31
C VAL A 155 -25.59 -58.37 -34.06
N VAL A 156 -24.90 -58.33 -32.91
CA VAL A 156 -23.87 -59.32 -32.52
C VAL A 156 -24.54 -60.67 -32.23
N ARG A 157 -24.34 -61.65 -33.12
CA ARG A 157 -24.78 -63.04 -32.88
C ARG A 157 -23.81 -63.73 -31.92
N ASN A 158 -24.34 -64.28 -30.81
CA ASN A 158 -23.53 -64.94 -29.78
C ASN A 158 -23.15 -66.38 -30.19
N GLN A 159 -22.08 -66.53 -30.97
CA GLN A 159 -21.56 -67.84 -31.36
C GLN A 159 -20.59 -68.39 -30.29
N LYS A 160 -20.78 -69.65 -29.89
CA LYS A 160 -19.88 -70.32 -28.94
C LYS A 160 -18.51 -70.54 -29.59
N LYS A 161 -17.44 -70.10 -28.92
CA LYS A 161 -16.07 -70.24 -29.42
C LYS A 161 -15.62 -71.71 -29.46
N THR A 162 -14.91 -72.10 -30.52
CA THR A 162 -14.32 -73.43 -30.64
C THR A 162 -13.12 -73.61 -29.68
N ARG A 163 -12.74 -74.86 -29.38
CA ARG A 163 -11.60 -75.17 -28.47
C ARG A 163 -10.28 -74.54 -28.96
N VAL A 164 -10.07 -74.51 -30.28
CA VAL A 164 -8.91 -73.87 -30.92
C VAL A 164 -8.94 -72.35 -30.74
N GLN A 165 -10.11 -71.72 -30.94
CA GLN A 165 -10.30 -70.28 -30.69
C GLN A 165 -10.06 -69.91 -29.22
N ARG A 166 -10.48 -70.77 -28.27
CA ARG A 166 -10.25 -70.56 -26.83
C ARG A 166 -8.76 -70.70 -26.46
N ARG A 167 -8.03 -71.66 -27.06
CA ARG A 167 -6.56 -71.80 -26.90
C ARG A 167 -5.81 -70.58 -27.44
N LYS A 168 -6.12 -70.15 -28.66
CA LYS A 168 -5.52 -68.95 -29.30
C LYS A 168 -5.83 -67.67 -28.50
N GLN A 169 -7.04 -67.55 -27.93
CA GLN A 169 -7.39 -66.43 -27.07
C GLN A 169 -6.60 -66.43 -25.75
N LYS A 170 -6.37 -67.60 -25.14
CA LYS A 170 -5.53 -67.71 -23.92
C LYS A 170 -4.10 -67.27 -24.22
N GLU A 171 -3.51 -67.78 -25.30
CA GLU A 171 -2.17 -67.40 -25.74
C GLU A 171 -2.05 -65.90 -26.04
N GLN A 172 -3.04 -65.29 -26.70
CA GLN A 172 -3.08 -63.85 -26.92
C GLN A 172 -3.19 -63.04 -25.62
N LYS A 173 -3.97 -63.52 -24.64
CA LYS A 173 -4.08 -62.89 -23.31
C LYS A 173 -2.76 -62.97 -22.56
N ASP A 174 -2.10 -64.12 -22.57
CA ASP A 174 -0.82 -64.34 -21.89
C ASP A 174 0.28 -63.49 -22.54
N LEU A 175 0.31 -63.41 -23.88
CA LEU A 175 1.20 -62.53 -24.64
C LEU A 175 0.93 -61.06 -24.29
N ALA A 176 -0.33 -60.64 -24.25
CA ALA A 176 -0.70 -59.28 -23.86
C ALA A 176 -0.29 -58.97 -22.41
N HIS A 177 -0.40 -59.94 -21.50
CA HIS A 177 0.04 -59.80 -20.11
C HIS A 177 1.56 -59.64 -20.03
N ARG A 178 2.33 -60.48 -20.73
CA ARG A 178 3.80 -60.37 -20.81
C ARG A 178 4.24 -59.01 -21.38
N LYS A 179 3.61 -58.55 -22.46
CA LYS A 179 3.85 -57.20 -23.02
C LYS A 179 3.52 -56.09 -22.03
N LYS A 180 2.49 -56.25 -21.19
CA LYS A 180 2.17 -55.28 -20.14
C LYS A 180 3.24 -55.25 -19.06
N GLN A 181 3.71 -56.41 -18.60
CA GLN A 181 4.78 -56.52 -17.61
C GLN A 181 6.07 -55.89 -18.11
N GLU A 182 6.47 -56.21 -19.35
CA GLU A 182 7.66 -55.62 -19.97
C GLU A 182 7.55 -54.10 -20.11
N LYS A 183 6.36 -53.57 -20.47
CA LYS A 183 6.12 -52.12 -20.47
C LYS A 183 6.29 -51.50 -19.09
N VAL A 184 5.88 -52.19 -18.02
CA VAL A 184 6.04 -51.72 -16.65
C VAL A 184 7.53 -51.72 -16.25
N GLU A 185 8.27 -52.76 -16.59
CA GLU A 185 9.71 -52.85 -16.33
C GLU A 185 10.50 -51.77 -17.07
N ARG A 186 10.18 -51.54 -18.35
CA ARG A 186 10.75 -50.45 -19.15
C ARG A 186 10.42 -49.06 -18.57
N LYS A 187 9.23 -48.89 -17.98
CA LYS A 187 8.88 -47.65 -17.26
C LYS A 187 9.72 -47.49 -16.00
N LYS A 188 9.87 -48.54 -15.19
CA LYS A 188 10.71 -48.51 -13.98
C LYS A 188 12.15 -48.10 -14.29
N SER A 189 12.76 -48.67 -15.33
CA SER A 189 14.12 -48.27 -15.74
C SER A 189 14.18 -46.82 -16.21
N SER A 190 13.21 -46.37 -17.01
CA SER A 190 13.09 -44.97 -17.41
C SER A 190 12.94 -44.02 -16.21
N ASP A 191 12.14 -44.39 -15.22
CA ASP A 191 11.90 -43.58 -14.03
C ASP A 191 13.15 -43.48 -13.16
N ILE A 192 13.96 -44.54 -13.05
CA ILE A 192 15.28 -44.49 -12.38
C ILE A 192 16.17 -43.43 -13.03
N TYR A 193 16.23 -43.34 -14.37
CA TYR A 193 16.99 -42.30 -15.05
C TYR A 193 16.42 -40.89 -14.82
N LYS A 194 15.10 -40.76 -14.70
CA LYS A 194 14.45 -39.47 -14.36
C LYS A 194 14.77 -38.98 -12.95
N LEU A 195 15.10 -39.87 -12.00
CA LEU A 195 15.43 -39.46 -10.63
C LEU A 195 16.58 -38.45 -10.58
N LYS A 196 17.61 -38.60 -11.42
CA LYS A 196 18.72 -37.65 -11.49
C LYS A 196 18.25 -36.26 -11.94
N LEU A 197 17.37 -36.22 -12.94
CA LEU A 197 16.77 -34.97 -13.41
C LEU A 197 15.92 -34.32 -12.30
N LEU A 198 15.08 -35.12 -11.62
CA LEU A 198 14.25 -34.64 -10.52
C LEU A 198 15.09 -34.10 -9.36
N ASN A 199 16.18 -34.78 -8.99
CA ASN A 199 17.09 -34.30 -7.95
C ASN A 199 17.73 -32.96 -8.32
N ASN A 200 18.19 -32.79 -9.56
CA ASN A 200 18.73 -31.51 -10.04
C ASN A 200 17.67 -30.40 -10.01
N GLN A 201 16.43 -30.72 -10.41
CA GLN A 201 15.31 -29.78 -10.35
C GLN A 201 14.96 -29.40 -8.90
N LEU A 202 14.94 -30.37 -7.98
CA LEU A 202 14.73 -30.13 -6.56
C LEU A 202 15.83 -29.24 -5.98
N ALA A 203 17.10 -29.56 -6.25
CA ALA A 203 18.24 -28.75 -5.80
C ALA A 203 18.17 -27.30 -6.33
N ALA A 204 17.82 -27.11 -7.60
CA ALA A 204 17.65 -25.78 -8.19
C ALA A 204 16.47 -25.03 -7.53
N LYS A 205 15.35 -25.71 -7.27
CA LYS A 205 14.18 -25.15 -6.60
C LYS A 205 14.50 -24.76 -5.15
N GLU A 206 15.21 -25.60 -4.41
CA GLU A 206 15.63 -25.33 -3.03
C GLU A 206 16.58 -24.13 -2.96
N ARG A 207 17.58 -24.05 -3.86
CA ARG A 207 18.47 -22.88 -3.97
C ARG A 207 17.68 -21.59 -4.20
N LYS A 208 16.74 -21.60 -5.15
CA LYS A 208 15.87 -20.45 -5.43
C LYS A 208 15.02 -20.09 -4.21
N GLN A 209 14.42 -21.07 -3.55
CA GLN A 209 13.60 -20.86 -2.35
C GLN A 209 14.42 -20.29 -1.19
N LYS A 210 15.65 -20.76 -0.98
CA LYS A 210 16.57 -20.23 0.04
C LYS A 210 16.87 -18.75 -0.19
N ILE A 211 17.24 -18.37 -1.42
CA ILE A 211 17.50 -16.97 -1.79
C ILE A 211 16.25 -16.11 -1.56
N LEU A 212 15.07 -16.58 -1.96
CA LEU A 212 13.82 -15.86 -1.75
C LEU A 212 13.47 -15.71 -0.26
N ARG A 213 13.74 -16.74 0.55
CA ARG A 213 13.54 -16.71 2.00
C ARG A 213 14.46 -15.68 2.65
N GLU A 214 15.73 -15.66 2.29
CA GLU A 214 16.70 -14.67 2.77
C GLU A 214 16.28 -13.25 2.38
N LYS A 215 15.88 -13.02 1.12
CA LYS A 215 15.34 -11.72 0.67
C LYS A 215 14.09 -11.31 1.46
N ARG A 216 13.19 -12.26 1.76
CA ARG A 216 11.97 -11.99 2.55
C ARG A 216 12.31 -11.62 4.00
N LEU A 217 13.27 -12.33 4.61
CA LEU A 217 13.73 -12.02 5.97
C LEU A 217 14.38 -10.63 6.04
N LYS A 218 15.28 -10.31 5.09
CA LYS A 218 15.88 -8.97 4.98
C LYS A 218 14.83 -7.88 4.82
N LYS A 219 13.84 -8.07 3.93
CA LYS A 219 12.72 -7.12 3.75
C LYS A 219 11.86 -6.97 5.02
N LYS A 220 11.62 -8.06 5.75
CA LYS A 220 10.85 -8.03 7.00
C LYS A 220 11.58 -7.23 8.07
N ALA A 221 12.88 -7.46 8.26
CA ALA A 221 13.71 -6.72 9.19
C ALA A 221 13.76 -5.21 8.84
N LEU A 222 13.95 -4.87 7.57
CA LEU A 222 13.93 -3.48 7.10
C LEU A 222 12.57 -2.81 7.34
N LYS A 223 11.45 -3.52 7.12
CA LYS A 223 10.10 -3.00 7.34
C LYS A 223 9.77 -2.81 8.83
N GLU A 224 10.33 -3.65 9.70
CA GLU A 224 10.16 -3.52 11.15
C GLU A 224 10.94 -2.34 11.72
N ALA A 225 12.16 -2.10 11.20
CA ALA A 225 13.00 -0.97 11.59
C ALA A 225 12.57 0.36 10.95
N GLY A 226 11.99 0.32 9.74
CA GLY A 226 11.69 1.49 8.93
C GLY A 226 10.33 2.16 9.20
N THR A 227 10.03 3.15 8.36
CA THR A 227 8.76 3.86 8.37
C THR A 227 7.63 2.98 7.80
N LYS A 228 6.48 3.00 8.46
CA LYS A 228 5.27 2.25 8.06
C LYS A 228 4.32 3.17 7.31
N THR A 229 3.57 2.61 6.37
CA THR A 229 2.50 3.31 5.66
C THR A 229 1.23 3.31 6.53
N LEU A 230 1.02 4.38 7.29
CA LEU A 230 -0.14 4.53 8.20
C LEU A 230 -1.40 5.08 7.50
N SER A 231 -1.24 5.80 6.39
CA SER A 231 -2.35 6.38 5.62
C SER A 231 -2.22 6.07 4.13
N LYS A 232 -3.15 6.59 3.32
CA LYS A 232 -3.08 6.55 1.85
C LYS A 232 -1.84 7.27 1.30
N VAL A 233 -1.38 8.31 1.99
CA VAL A 233 -0.22 9.12 1.59
C VAL A 233 1.05 8.41 2.06
N LYS A 234 2.05 8.30 1.20
CA LYS A 234 3.35 7.74 1.59
C LYS A 234 4.15 8.79 2.37
N PHE A 235 5.01 8.34 3.27
CA PHE A 235 5.92 9.26 3.95
C PHE A 235 7.01 9.69 2.96
N GLU A 236 7.13 11.00 2.78
CA GLU A 236 8.22 11.64 2.05
C GLU A 236 9.20 12.24 3.06
N PRO A 237 10.50 11.86 3.02
CA PRO A 237 11.51 12.45 3.88
C PRO A 237 11.67 13.94 3.60
N LEU A 238 12.18 14.68 4.59
CA LEU A 238 12.58 16.06 4.37
C LEU A 238 13.88 16.08 3.57
N GLU A 239 13.99 17.00 2.61
CA GLU A 239 15.24 17.28 1.91
C GLU A 239 16.31 17.76 2.91
N PRO A 240 17.56 17.29 2.77
CA PRO A 240 18.63 17.73 3.66
C PRO A 240 18.95 19.20 3.42
N ASP A 241 19.13 19.97 4.49
CA ASP A 241 19.62 21.34 4.40
C ASP A 241 21.11 21.29 4.02
N PHE A 242 21.51 22.06 3.01
CA PHE A 242 22.91 22.22 2.66
C PHE A 242 23.17 23.67 2.27
N LYS A 243 24.43 24.08 2.36
CA LYS A 243 24.92 25.37 1.87
C LYS A 243 25.90 25.12 0.74
N LEU A 244 25.85 25.94 -0.29
CA LEU A 244 26.86 25.89 -1.35
C LEU A 244 28.22 26.39 -0.82
N SER A 245 29.30 26.09 -1.54
CA SER A 245 30.65 26.55 -1.17
C SER A 245 30.73 28.07 -0.99
N ASN A 246 29.99 28.83 -1.81
CA ASN A 246 29.98 30.29 -1.80
C ASN A 246 29.16 30.86 -0.64
N GLU A 247 28.23 30.08 -0.08
CA GLU A 247 27.34 30.46 1.02
C GLU A 247 27.94 30.11 2.39
N LEU A 248 29.06 29.40 2.40
CA LEU A 248 29.74 28.99 3.62
C LEU A 248 30.54 30.17 4.19
N THR A 249 30.07 30.74 5.29
CA THR A 249 30.66 31.96 5.87
C THR A 249 31.78 31.69 6.90
N GLY A 250 31.92 30.45 7.38
CA GLY A 250 32.92 30.05 8.39
C GLY A 250 32.73 30.63 9.81
N ASN A 251 31.80 31.58 10.01
CA ASN A 251 31.54 32.23 11.29
C ASN A 251 30.04 32.25 11.63
N LEU A 252 29.70 31.86 12.87
CA LEU A 252 28.33 31.78 13.38
C LEU A 252 27.57 33.12 13.36
N ARG A 253 28.26 34.27 13.42
CA ARG A 253 27.60 35.58 13.36
C ARG A 253 26.93 35.86 12.01
N ASN A 254 27.49 35.33 10.93
CA ASN A 254 27.04 35.58 9.56
C ASN A 254 26.26 34.38 8.99
N THR A 255 26.11 33.29 9.74
CA THR A 255 25.38 32.13 9.25
C THR A 255 23.89 32.39 9.30
N GLU A 256 23.26 32.35 8.14
CA GLU A 256 21.80 32.34 8.08
C GLU A 256 21.24 31.03 8.67
N PRO A 257 20.18 31.10 9.49
CA PRO A 257 19.50 29.92 9.99
C PRO A 257 18.81 29.19 8.83
N ALA A 258 19.01 27.86 8.79
CA ALA A 258 18.41 26.98 7.80
C ALA A 258 16.97 26.57 8.21
N ASN A 259 16.47 25.44 7.70
CA ASN A 259 15.04 25.07 7.68
C ASN A 259 14.28 25.22 9.00
N SER A 260 12.95 25.24 8.88
CA SER A 260 12.04 25.22 10.03
C SER A 260 12.19 23.93 10.85
N LEU A 261 12.63 24.08 12.10
CA LEU A 261 12.70 22.98 13.09
C LEU A 261 11.34 22.28 13.28
N LEU A 262 10.23 23.01 13.17
CA LEU A 262 8.89 22.43 13.28
C LEU A 262 8.62 21.41 12.17
N LYS A 263 9.09 21.69 10.94
CA LYS A 263 8.95 20.78 9.79
C LYS A 263 9.78 19.51 10.02
N ASP A 264 11.02 19.64 10.51
CA ASP A 264 11.85 18.50 10.90
C ASP A 264 11.17 17.64 11.98
N ARG A 265 10.74 18.25 13.10
CA ARG A 265 10.08 17.51 14.19
C ARG A 265 8.80 16.82 13.74
N PHE A 266 8.01 17.48 12.89
CA PHE A 266 6.80 16.89 12.32
C PHE A 266 7.12 15.68 11.43
N LYS A 267 8.14 15.78 10.57
CA LYS A 267 8.60 14.67 9.73
C LYS A 267 9.22 13.54 10.56
N SER A 268 9.94 13.83 11.64
CA SER A 268 10.42 12.84 12.60
C SER A 268 9.28 12.07 13.27
N LEU A 269 8.18 12.74 13.66
CA LEU A 269 6.99 12.07 14.22
C LEU A 269 6.33 11.13 13.20
N GLN A 270 6.30 11.52 11.92
CA GLN A 270 5.83 10.66 10.83
C GLN A 270 6.76 9.47 10.61
N LYS A 271 8.07 9.71 10.55
CA LYS A 271 9.11 8.68 10.41
C LYS A 271 9.01 7.64 11.53
N ARG A 272 8.73 8.09 12.77
CA ARG A 272 8.55 7.22 13.94
C ARG A 272 7.21 6.50 14.03
N ASN A 273 6.33 6.63 13.03
CA ASN A 273 5.00 6.02 13.02
C ASN A 273 4.10 6.50 14.17
N ILE A 274 4.30 7.73 14.67
CA ILE A 274 3.45 8.35 15.71
C ILE A 274 2.31 9.12 15.04
N VAL A 275 2.64 9.88 13.99
CA VAL A 275 1.69 10.67 13.21
C VAL A 275 1.60 10.09 11.80
N ALA A 276 0.39 9.95 11.27
CA ALA A 276 0.21 9.51 9.90
C ALA A 276 0.51 10.67 8.91
N PRO A 277 1.19 10.43 7.79
CA PRO A 277 1.35 11.44 6.74
C PRO A 277 -0.02 11.79 6.13
N ALA A 278 -0.25 13.07 5.86
CA ALA A 278 -1.50 13.55 5.29
C ALA A 278 -1.28 14.83 4.49
N ASN A 279 -2.11 15.03 3.46
CA ASN A 279 -2.13 16.26 2.68
C ASN A 279 -3.05 17.27 3.36
N ILE A 280 -2.67 18.55 3.31
CA ILE A 280 -3.48 19.64 3.83
C ILE A 280 -4.77 19.74 3.00
N LYS A 281 -5.93 19.62 3.64
CA LYS A 281 -7.22 19.85 3.01
C LYS A 281 -7.61 21.32 3.17
N LEU A 282 -7.39 22.12 2.15
CA LEU A 282 -7.69 23.56 2.16
C LEU A 282 -9.19 23.85 2.18
N LYS A 283 -9.97 23.07 1.42
CA LYS A 283 -11.42 23.21 1.33
C LYS A 283 -12.06 21.94 1.84
N ARG A 284 -13.15 22.14 2.57
CA ARG A 284 -14.09 21.09 2.94
C ARG A 284 -15.07 20.91 1.79
N ASP A 285 -15.22 19.68 1.32
CA ASP A 285 -16.21 19.33 0.31
C ASP A 285 -17.60 19.53 0.92
N LYS A 286 -18.17 20.70 0.65
CA LYS A 286 -19.57 20.99 0.99
C LYS A 286 -20.37 20.97 -0.29
N ALA A 287 -21.52 20.31 -0.23
CA ALA A 287 -22.53 20.46 -1.26
C ALA A 287 -22.81 21.95 -1.48
N ARG A 288 -22.98 22.34 -2.75
CA ARG A 288 -23.37 23.71 -3.11
C ARG A 288 -24.77 23.95 -2.55
N VAL A 289 -24.86 24.70 -1.45
CA VAL A 289 -26.15 25.10 -0.88
C VAL A 289 -26.72 26.22 -1.74
N LYS A 290 -27.88 25.98 -2.36
CA LYS A 290 -28.65 27.03 -3.04
C LYS A 290 -29.02 28.09 -2.00
N ARG A 291 -28.61 29.34 -2.25
CA ARG A 291 -28.94 30.48 -1.40
C ARG A 291 -30.11 31.20 -2.05
N PHE A 292 -31.23 31.25 -1.33
CA PHE A 292 -32.37 32.06 -1.71
C PHE A 292 -32.35 33.36 -0.91
N ILE A 293 -32.75 34.44 -1.54
CA ILE A 293 -33.00 35.70 -0.84
C ILE A 293 -34.35 35.57 -0.16
N LYS A 294 -34.44 35.95 1.11
CA LYS A 294 -35.71 35.93 1.84
C LYS A 294 -36.67 36.96 1.24
N PRO A 295 -37.97 36.66 1.09
CA PRO A 295 -38.94 37.58 0.49
C PRO A 295 -38.97 38.97 1.15
N ASP A 296 -38.73 39.02 2.46
CA ASP A 296 -38.81 40.26 3.25
C ASP A 296 -37.60 41.19 3.08
N HIS A 297 -36.52 40.74 2.43
CA HIS A 297 -35.32 41.56 2.22
C HIS A 297 -35.42 42.27 0.86
N LYS A 298 -35.77 43.55 0.87
CA LYS A 298 -35.76 44.40 -0.34
C LYS A 298 -34.32 44.55 -0.86
N ILE A 299 -34.17 44.35 -2.16
CA ILE A 299 -32.90 44.50 -2.87
C ILE A 299 -32.91 45.87 -3.55
N ASP A 300 -31.93 46.71 -3.23
CA ASP A 300 -31.57 47.82 -4.14
C ASP A 300 -30.81 47.22 -5.32
N MET A 301 -31.52 47.01 -6.42
CA MET A 301 -31.00 46.41 -7.67
C MET A 301 -29.80 47.17 -8.25
N THR A 302 -29.57 48.41 -7.83
CA THR A 302 -28.45 49.27 -8.22
C THR A 302 -27.09 48.77 -7.71
N LYS A 303 -27.04 47.99 -6.62
CA LYS A 303 -25.78 47.51 -6.02
C LYS A 303 -25.30 46.16 -6.54
N ILE A 304 -26.10 45.45 -7.34
CA ILE A 304 -25.79 44.10 -7.82
C ILE A 304 -24.90 44.12 -9.08
N ASN A 305 -24.95 45.17 -9.90
CA ASN A 305 -24.17 45.29 -11.13
C ASN A 305 -22.74 45.84 -10.96
N MET A 306 -22.25 46.03 -9.73
CA MET A 306 -20.90 46.58 -9.48
C MET A 306 -19.85 45.52 -9.12
N LYS A 307 -19.86 44.37 -9.79
CA LYS A 307 -18.79 43.38 -9.70
C LYS A 307 -18.62 42.54 -10.95
#